data_AF-A0AAY4AFA0-F1
#
_entry.id   AF-A0AAY4AFA0-F1
#
_cell.length_a   1.000
_cell.length_b   1.000
_cell.length_c   1.000
_cell.angle_alpha   90.00
_cell.angle_beta   90.00
_cell.angle_gamma   90.00
#
_symmetry.space_group_name_H-M   'P 1'
#
loop_
_entity.id
_entity.type
_entity.pdbx_description
1 polymer ?
#
loop_
_entity_poly.entity_id
_entity_poly.type
_entity_poly.pdbx_seq_one_letter_code
_entity_poly.pdbx_strand_id
1 'polypeptide(L)'
;MVHVFDLNANKYKALCQQPVVAKDTSQLTQIEFNPVHPIIIVGDDHGYINCFKLSPNLRKKPTETKGDEPVKGPETEATKMEKLLNFPHV
;
A
#
# COMPACT_ATOMS: atom_id res chain seq x y z
N MET A 1 -0.62 -12.27 -8.59
CA MET A 1 -1.55 -11.91 -7.49
C MET A 1 -1.04 -10.64 -6.84
N VAL A 2 -1.91 -9.69 -6.51
CA VAL A 2 -1.52 -8.44 -5.84
C VAL A 2 -1.83 -8.55 -4.35
N HIS A 3 -0.84 -8.23 -3.52
CA HIS A 3 -0.95 -8.18 -2.08
C HIS A 3 -0.78 -6.75 -1.60
N VAL A 4 -1.70 -6.25 -0.79
CA VAL A 4 -1.62 -4.90 -0.20
C VAL A 4 -1.42 -5.02 1.29
N PHE A 5 -0.38 -4.36 1.79
CA PHE A 5 -0.03 -4.30 3.20
C PHE A 5 -0.19 -2.87 3.70
N ASP A 6 -0.74 -2.73 4.91
CA ASP A 6 -0.68 -1.50 5.69
C ASP A 6 0.09 -1.84 6.96
N LEU A 7 1.33 -1.35 7.04
CA LEU A 7 2.25 -1.70 8.12
C LEU A 7 1.82 -1.15 9.48
N ASN A 8 0.97 -0.12 9.50
CA ASN A 8 0.42 0.43 10.73
C ASN A 8 -0.76 -0.40 11.25
N ALA A 9 -1.55 -1.01 10.36
CA ALA A 9 -2.65 -1.89 10.74
C ALA A 9 -2.20 -3.33 11.02
N ASN A 10 -1.41 -3.92 10.12
CA ASN A 10 -0.89 -5.28 10.27
C ASN A 10 0.44 -5.46 9.51
N LYS A 11 1.52 -5.67 10.26
CA LYS A 11 2.87 -5.82 9.69
C LYS A 11 3.08 -7.12 8.91
N TYR A 12 2.39 -8.20 9.30
CA TYR A 12 2.75 -9.55 8.86
C TYR A 12 1.72 -10.18 7.92
N LYS A 13 0.51 -9.63 7.86
CA LYS A 13 -0.56 -10.14 7.01
C LYS A 13 -1.04 -9.07 6.05
N ALA A 14 -1.18 -9.47 4.79
CA ALA A 14 -1.76 -8.61 3.77
C ALA A 14 -3.21 -8.28 4.15
N LEU A 15 -3.56 -6.99 4.07
CA LEU A 15 -4.94 -6.53 4.24
C LEU A 15 -5.81 -6.88 3.02
N CYS A 16 -5.19 -6.95 1.84
CA CYS A 16 -5.85 -7.37 0.61
C CYS A 16 -4.97 -8.36 -0.15
N GLN A 17 -5.61 -9.39 -0.68
CA GLN A 17 -5.01 -10.49 -1.41
C GLN A 17 -5.88 -10.74 -2.64
N GLN A 18 -5.54 -10.13 -3.78
CA GLN A 18 -6.41 -10.11 -4.95
C GLN A 18 -5.76 -10.77 -6.18
N PRO A 19 -6.37 -11.83 -6.75
CA PRO A 19 -6.02 -12.26 -8.10
C PRO A 19 -6.50 -11.20 -9.09
N VAL A 20 -5.57 -10.60 -9.84
CA VAL A 20 -5.84 -9.55 -10.82
C VAL A 20 -5.62 -9.99 -12.27
N VAL A 21 -5.00 -11.16 -12.45
CA VAL A 21 -4.79 -11.85 -13.72
C VAL A 21 -5.03 -13.36 -13.50
N ALA A 22 -5.27 -14.09 -14.57
CA ALA A 22 -5.35 -15.55 -14.56
C ALA A 22 -3.97 -16.14 -14.22
N LYS A 23 -3.87 -16.79 -13.05
CA LYS A 23 -2.57 -17.22 -12.47
C LYS A 23 -1.84 -18.29 -13.30
N ASP A 24 -2.57 -19.03 -14.09
CA ASP A 24 -2.10 -20.12 -14.94
C ASP A 24 -1.55 -19.64 -16.29
N THR A 25 -1.97 -18.46 -16.74
CA THR A 25 -1.65 -17.95 -18.08
C THR A 25 -0.91 -16.62 -18.08
N SER A 26 -0.81 -15.92 -16.95
CA SER A 26 -0.19 -14.58 -16.89
C SER A 26 0.57 -14.38 -15.58
N GLN A 27 1.75 -13.76 -15.70
CA GLN A 27 2.61 -13.41 -14.58
C GLN A 27 2.71 -11.89 -14.47
N LEU A 28 2.54 -11.37 -13.25
CA LEU A 28 2.69 -9.96 -12.99
C LEU A 28 4.17 -9.58 -12.98
N THR A 29 4.54 -8.54 -13.73
CA THR A 29 5.93 -8.14 -13.97
C THR A 29 6.26 -6.79 -13.34
N GLN A 30 5.31 -5.86 -13.33
CA GLN A 30 5.53 -4.49 -12.86
C GLN A 30 4.35 -3.95 -12.07
N ILE A 31 4.64 -3.07 -11.11
CA ILE A 31 3.65 -2.28 -10.39
C ILE A 31 4.13 -0.84 -10.25
N GLU A 32 3.22 0.11 -10.41
CA GLU A 32 3.48 1.54 -10.17
C GLU A 32 2.28 2.17 -9.45
N PHE A 33 2.56 3.15 -8.59
CA PHE A 33 1.54 3.98 -7.97
C PHE A 33 1.32 5.23 -8.80
N ASN A 34 0.06 5.57 -9.05
CA ASN A 34 -0.25 6.87 -9.62
C ASN A 34 0.08 7.99 -8.60
N PRO A 35 0.84 9.04 -8.97
CA PRO A 35 1.29 10.06 -8.02
C PRO A 35 0.19 11.01 -7.54
N VAL A 36 -0.95 11.06 -8.24
CA VAL A 36 -2.05 12.01 -7.97
C VAL A 36 -3.29 11.30 -7.43
N HIS A 37 -3.61 10.14 -7.98
CA HIS A 37 -4.82 9.39 -7.69
C HIS A 37 -4.51 8.09 -6.95
N PRO A 38 -5.41 7.60 -6.07
CA PRO A 38 -5.21 6.35 -5.32
C PRO A 38 -5.45 5.12 -6.21
N ILE A 39 -4.64 4.99 -7.25
CA ILE A 39 -4.69 3.96 -8.29
C ILE A 39 -3.32 3.29 -8.36
N ILE A 40 -3.33 1.96 -8.47
CA ILE A 40 -2.16 1.17 -8.82
C ILE A 40 -2.28 0.73 -10.28
N ILE A 41 -1.15 0.71 -10.97
CA ILE A 41 -1.00 0.26 -12.36
C ILE A 41 -0.16 -1.02 -12.30
N VAL A 42 -0.65 -2.08 -12.90
CA VAL A 42 -0.03 -3.41 -12.84
C VAL A 42 0.15 -3.94 -14.26
N GLY A 43 1.39 -4.29 -14.60
CA GLY A 43 1.74 -4.91 -15.88
C GLY A 43 1.94 -6.42 -15.74
N ASP A 44 1.71 -7.15 -16.83
CA ASP A 44 2.02 -8.58 -16.94
C ASP A 44 3.07 -8.89 -18.02
N ASP A 45 3.39 -10.17 -18.18
CA ASP A 45 4.39 -10.70 -19.12
C ASP A 45 3.92 -10.76 -20.58
N HIS A 46 2.63 -10.54 -20.83
CA HIS A 46 2.06 -10.41 -22.16
C HIS A 46 1.94 -8.96 -22.63
N GLY A 47 2.38 -7.99 -21.82
CA GLY A 47 2.31 -6.57 -22.12
C GLY A 47 0.94 -5.95 -21.86
N TYR A 48 0.03 -6.65 -21.17
CA TYR A 48 -1.23 -6.05 -20.72
C TYR A 48 -1.01 -5.18 -19.48
N ILE A 49 -1.69 -4.05 -19.45
CA ILE A 49 -1.68 -3.09 -18.34
C ILE A 49 -3.07 -3.03 -17.72
N ASN A 50 -3.15 -3.28 -16.42
CA ASN A 50 -4.38 -3.24 -15.63
C ASN A 50 -4.28 -2.17 -14.54
N CYS A 51 -5.32 -1.35 -14.39
CA CYS A 51 -5.36 -0.28 -13.39
C CYS A 51 -6.42 -0.56 -12.32
N PHE A 52 -6.06 -0.46 -11.04
CA PHE A 52 -6.96 -0.74 -9.91
C PHE A 52 -7.03 0.44 -8.95
N LYS A 53 -8.25 0.79 -8.53
CA LYS A 53 -8.50 1.80 -7.50
C LYS A 53 -8.39 1.16 -6.12
N LEU A 54 -7.57 1.73 -5.23
CA LEU A 54 -7.40 1.21 -3.86
C LEU A 54 -8.68 1.35 -3.04
N SER A 55 -9.01 0.41 -2.15
CA SER A 55 -10.18 0.55 -1.25
C SER A 55 -10.11 1.86 -0.42
N PRO A 56 -11.24 2.54 -0.13
CA PRO A 56 -11.23 3.70 0.76
C PRO A 56 -10.57 3.46 2.11
N ASN A 57 -10.61 2.22 2.64
CA ASN A 57 -9.96 1.88 3.90
C ASN A 57 -8.44 1.99 3.86
N LEU A 58 -7.83 1.78 2.68
CA LEU A 58 -6.38 1.90 2.47
C LEU A 58 -5.94 3.34 2.19
N ARG A 59 -6.89 4.28 2.09
CA ARG A 59 -6.64 5.71 1.85
C ARG A 59 -6.80 6.56 3.10
N LYS A 60 -7.34 5.99 4.18
CA LYS A 60 -7.60 6.71 5.42
C LYS A 60 -6.27 7.04 6.07
N LYS A 61 -5.99 8.34 6.22
CA LYS A 61 -4.93 8.78 7.13
C LYS A 61 -5.42 8.57 8.56
N PRO A 62 -4.56 8.12 9.50
CA PRO A 62 -4.93 8.06 10.91
C PRO A 62 -5.47 9.43 11.34
N THR A 63 -6.68 9.44 11.90
CA THR A 63 -7.29 10.67 12.42
C THR A 63 -6.51 11.15 13.63
N GLU A 64 -6.09 12.41 13.60
CA GLU A 64 -5.36 13.09 14.68
C GLU A 64 -6.20 13.03 15.98
N THR A 65 -5.57 12.59 17.07
CA THR A 65 -6.14 12.72 18.42
C THR A 65 -6.31 14.20 18.74
N LYS A 66 -7.50 14.60 19.18
CA LYS A 66 -7.84 15.99 19.53
C LYS A 66 -6.85 16.54 20.57
N GLY A 67 -5.95 17.45 20.16
CA GLY A 67 -5.11 18.19 21.10
C GLY A 67 -3.78 18.70 20.54
N ASP A 68 -3.15 17.97 19.61
CA ASP A 68 -1.85 18.33 19.06
C ASP A 68 -1.99 19.03 17.70
N GLU A 69 -1.17 20.07 17.47
CA GLU A 69 -1.10 20.71 16.15
C GLU A 69 -0.69 19.68 15.09
N PRO A 70 -1.31 19.69 13.89
CA PRO A 70 -0.97 18.75 12.84
C PRO A 70 0.45 19.01 12.36
N VAL A 71 1.43 18.24 12.83
CA VAL A 71 2.72 18.16 12.13
C VAL A 71 2.48 17.33 10.87
N LYS A 72 1.95 18.01 9.84
CA LYS A 72 1.71 17.46 8.51
C LYS A 72 2.99 17.61 7.71
N GLY A 73 3.63 16.49 7.40
CA GLY A 73 4.82 16.50 6.57
C GLY A 73 5.39 15.10 6.33
N PRO A 74 6.29 14.98 5.34
CA PRO A 74 7.03 13.74 5.09
C PRO A 74 7.80 13.27 6.33
N GLU A 75 8.22 14.20 7.19
CA GLU A 75 8.99 13.89 8.40
C GLU A 75 8.18 13.07 9.41
N THR A 76 6.90 13.40 9.62
CA THR A 76 6.01 12.65 10.51
C THR A 76 5.80 11.22 10.04
N GLU A 77 5.67 11.02 8.73
CA GLU A 77 5.54 9.67 8.13
C GLU A 77 6.87 8.90 8.20
N ALA A 78 8.00 9.57 8.02
CA ALA A 78 9.33 8.99 8.21
C ALA A 78 9.53 8.51 9.65
N THR A 79 9.22 9.33 10.66
CA THR A 79 9.29 8.95 12.07
C THR A 79 8.38 7.76 12.41
N LYS A 80 7.17 7.69 11.82
CA LYS A 80 6.31 6.50 11.98
C LYS A 80 6.99 5.25 11.42
N MET A 81 7.59 5.37 10.23
CA MET A 81 8.28 4.26 9.59
C MET A 81 9.49 3.79 10.41
N GLU A 82 10.32 4.71 10.89
CA GLU A 82 11.45 4.39 11.78
C GLU A 82 11.01 3.64 13.04
N LYS A 83 9.93 4.10 13.68
CA LYS A 83 9.34 3.39 14.82
C LYS A 83 8.92 1.97 14.44
N LEU A 84 8.32 1.76 13.27
CA LEU A 84 7.90 0.43 12.81
C LEU A 84 9.08 -0.50 12.56
N LEU A 85 10.20 0.02 12.03
CA LEU A 85 11.43 -0.71 11.69
C LEU A 85 12.29 -1.06 12.91
N ASN A 86 12.30 -0.22 13.94
CA ASN A 86 13.09 -0.45 15.15
C ASN A 86 12.50 -1.50 16.11
N PHE A 87 11.33 -2.07 15.81
CA PHE A 87 10.82 -3.20 16.59
C PHE A 87 11.61 -4.46 16.26
N PRO A 88 12.16 -5.18 17.27
CA PRO A 88 12.85 -6.43 17.03
C PRO A 88 11.90 -7.42 16.33
N HIS A 89 12.39 -8.05 15.26
CA HIS A 89 11.71 -9.17 14.64
C HIS A 89 11.59 -10.28 15.69
N VAL A 90 10.36 -10.54 16.15
CA VAL A 90 10.04 -11.70 17.00
C VAL A 90 9.77 -12.89 16.11
#